data_AF-A0A8B7E354-F1
#
_entry.id   AF-A0A8B7E354-F1
#
_cell.length_a   1.000
_cell.length_b   1.000
_cell.length_c   1.000
_cell.angle_alpha   90.00
_cell.angle_beta   90.00
_cell.angle_gamma   90.00
#
_symmetry.space_group_name_H-M   'P 1'
#
loop_
_entity.id
_entity.type
_entity.pdbx_description
1 polymer ?
#
loop_
_entity_poly.entity_id
_entity_poly.type
_entity_poly.pdbx_seq_one_letter_code
_entity_poly.pdbx_strand_id
1 'polypeptide(L)'
;FYGYFETIDVVTFNITLELHKTICGLPIEIPAKLSFQNNMGTLKMKTMSNKNNILCFDNIPPNIRRDQKALPEYYGRGIYVDTENSTVYVCMNQHVESKKTACYYSNKAGYLWTGMDIRVGAVIGHHVLTKELYAVNRNQKNYLYFNLFYKRWLAISIPQFNEIGSNNFNTHMTMNLEGAENKILYNGLNQWM
;
A
#
# COMPACT_ATOMS: atom_id res chain seq x y z
N PHE A 1 -13.56 -25.93 13.00
CA PHE A 1 -14.23 -25.76 14.31
C PHE A 1 -14.56 -27.15 14.88
N TYR A 2 -14.52 -27.37 16.21
CA TYR A 2 -15.05 -28.58 16.89
C TYR A 2 -16.06 -28.14 17.95
N GLY A 3 -17.27 -28.70 17.92
CA GLY A 3 -18.30 -28.46 18.93
C GLY A 3 -19.12 -29.73 19.16
N TYR A 4 -19.46 -30.02 20.42
CA TYR A 4 -20.23 -31.21 20.79
C TYR A 4 -21.67 -30.83 21.12
N PHE A 5 -22.63 -31.61 20.61
CA PHE A 5 -24.04 -31.55 20.98
C PHE A 5 -24.42 -32.89 21.62
N GLU A 6 -24.98 -32.86 22.82
CA GLU A 6 -25.62 -34.03 23.40
C GLU A 6 -27.04 -34.16 22.84
N THR A 7 -27.16 -35.05 21.86
CA THR A 7 -28.42 -35.63 21.40
C THR A 7 -28.30 -37.15 21.55
N ILE A 8 -29.43 -37.84 21.77
CA ILE A 8 -29.47 -39.30 21.99
C ILE A 8 -28.84 -40.07 20.82
N ASP A 9 -28.85 -39.48 19.62
CA ASP A 9 -27.98 -39.83 18.50
C ASP A 9 -27.00 -38.67 18.28
N VAL A 10 -25.72 -38.86 18.61
CA VAL A 10 -24.68 -37.83 18.43
C VAL A 10 -24.38 -37.68 16.95
N VAL A 11 -24.91 -36.64 16.32
CA VAL A 11 -24.55 -36.26 14.94
C VAL A 11 -23.56 -35.11 14.99
N THR A 12 -22.30 -35.40 14.67
CA THR A 12 -21.22 -34.41 14.63
C THR A 12 -21.27 -33.65 13.29
N PHE A 13 -21.52 -32.34 13.33
CA PHE A 13 -21.45 -31.48 12.14
C PHE A 13 -20.17 -30.65 12.17
N ASN A 14 -19.29 -30.87 11.20
CA ASN A 14 -18.09 -30.06 11.00
C ASN A 14 -18.36 -28.97 9.96
N ILE A 15 -18.34 -27.71 10.39
CA ILE A 15 -18.38 -26.55 9.50
C ILE A 15 -16.97 -25.95 9.47
N THR A 16 -16.39 -25.80 8.29
CA THR A 16 -15.11 -25.13 8.06
C THR A 16 -15.40 -23.82 7.33
N LEU A 17 -15.04 -22.70 7.95
CA LEU A 17 -15.13 -21.38 7.34
C LEU A 17 -13.71 -20.93 7.00
N GLU A 18 -13.43 -20.74 5.71
CA GLU A 18 -12.17 -20.18 5.24
C GLU A 18 -12.32 -18.66 5.07
N LEU A 19 -11.52 -17.91 5.82
CA LEU A 19 -11.42 -16.47 5.65
C LEU A 19 -10.36 -16.16 4.59
N HIS A 20 -10.80 -15.72 3.41
CA HIS A 20 -9.91 -15.36 2.30
C HIS A 20 -9.23 -14.00 2.45
N LYS A 21 -9.58 -13.20 3.47
CA LYS A 21 -9.07 -11.83 3.63
C LYS A 21 -8.75 -11.52 5.09
N THR A 22 -7.53 -11.08 5.34
CA THR A 22 -7.06 -10.64 6.66
C THR A 22 -7.72 -9.31 7.02
N ILE A 23 -8.65 -9.33 7.98
CA ILE A 23 -9.10 -8.13 8.70
C ILE A 23 -8.30 -8.09 10.00
N CYS A 24 -7.27 -7.25 10.05
CA CYS A 24 -6.39 -7.16 11.21
C CYS A 24 -6.99 -6.24 12.28
N GLY A 25 -6.85 -6.61 13.55
CA GLY A 25 -7.12 -5.72 14.70
C GLY A 25 -8.58 -5.60 15.16
N LEU A 26 -9.52 -6.29 14.53
CA LEU A 26 -10.91 -6.36 15.00
C LEU A 26 -11.23 -7.78 15.47
N PRO A 27 -11.81 -7.96 16.67
CA PRO A 27 -12.30 -9.27 17.09
C PRO A 27 -13.43 -9.67 16.13
N ILE A 28 -13.20 -10.74 15.36
CA ILE A 28 -14.25 -11.29 14.50
C ILE A 28 -15.14 -12.15 15.38
N GLU A 29 -16.37 -11.68 15.59
CA GLU A 29 -17.44 -12.47 16.19
C GLU A 29 -18.26 -13.12 15.06
N ILE A 30 -18.23 -14.45 14.99
CA ILE A 30 -19.01 -15.21 14.01
C ILE A 30 -20.22 -15.80 14.74
N PRO A 31 -21.43 -15.23 14.59
CA PRO A 31 -22.65 -15.81 15.15
C PRO A 31 -23.11 -16.98 14.30
N ALA A 32 -23.24 -18.15 14.91
CA ALA A 32 -23.83 -19.34 14.31
C ALA A 32 -25.20 -19.61 14.93
N LYS A 33 -26.22 -19.76 14.09
CA LYS A 33 -27.57 -20.14 14.50
C LYS A 33 -27.85 -21.55 14.02
N LEU A 34 -28.10 -22.46 14.95
CA LEU A 34 -28.47 -23.84 14.66
C LEU A 34 -29.95 -24.03 15.00
N SER A 35 -30.68 -24.65 14.07
CA SER A 35 -32.08 -25.00 14.24
C SER A 35 -32.27 -26.47 13.93
N PHE A 36 -32.91 -27.20 14.84
CA PHE A 36 -33.25 -28.61 14.64
C PHE A 36 -34.69 -28.87 15.08
N GLN A 37 -35.37 -29.77 14.38
CA GLN A 37 -36.75 -30.15 14.66
C GLN A 37 -36.74 -31.59 15.16
N ASN A 38 -37.35 -31.83 16.32
CA ASN A 38 -37.47 -33.20 16.84
C ASN A 38 -38.58 -33.97 16.10
N ASN A 39 -38.66 -35.28 16.33
CA ASN A 39 -39.67 -36.16 15.71
C ASN A 39 -41.12 -35.79 16.10
N MET A 40 -41.31 -34.96 17.12
CA MET A 40 -42.61 -34.40 17.52
C MET A 40 -42.91 -33.05 16.86
N GLY A 41 -42.14 -32.66 15.84
CA GLY A 41 -42.32 -31.42 15.09
C GLY A 41 -41.90 -30.15 15.84
N THR A 42 -41.34 -30.26 17.05
CA THR A 42 -40.91 -29.12 17.85
C THR A 42 -39.58 -28.57 17.35
N LEU A 43 -39.58 -27.32 16.90
CA LEU A 43 -38.37 -26.62 16.46
C LEU A 43 -37.61 -26.06 17.68
N LYS A 44 -36.35 -26.46 17.85
CA LYS A 44 -35.41 -25.86 18.80
C LYS A 44 -34.35 -25.08 18.05
N MET A 45 -34.05 -23.89 18.56
CA MET A 45 -33.00 -23.03 18.02
C MET A 45 -31.98 -22.72 19.10
N LYS A 46 -30.68 -22.82 18.76
CA LYS A 46 -29.58 -22.42 19.62
C LYS A 46 -28.66 -21.49 18.85
N THR A 47 -28.40 -20.33 19.43
CA THR A 47 -27.42 -19.36 18.91
C THR A 47 -26.13 -19.53 19.70
N MET A 48 -25.01 -19.55 18.99
CA MET A 48 -23.66 -19.61 19.56
C MET A 48 -22.82 -18.54 18.88
N SER A 49 -21.90 -17.90 19.60
CA SER A 49 -20.90 -17.04 18.99
C SER A 49 -19.51 -17.48 19.43
N ASN A 50 -18.56 -17.41 18.49
CA ASN A 50 -17.15 -17.62 18.79
C ASN A 50 -16.38 -16.35 18.47
N LYS A 51 -15.56 -15.92 19.43
CA LYS A 51 -14.66 -14.76 19.31
C LYS A 51 -13.25 -15.29 19.18
N ASN A 52 -12.71 -15.25 17.96
CA ASN A 52 -11.32 -15.61 17.72
C ASN A 52 -10.47 -14.34 17.65
N ASN A 53 -9.47 -14.27 18.53
CA ASN A 53 -8.41 -13.27 18.40
C ASN A 53 -7.41 -13.79 17.38
N ILE A 54 -7.37 -13.17 16.20
CA ILE A 54 -6.35 -13.46 15.21
C ILE A 54 -5.08 -12.74 15.68
N LEU A 55 -4.05 -13.52 16.04
CA LEU A 55 -2.72 -12.98 16.32
C LEU A 55 -2.17 -12.39 15.02
N CYS A 56 -2.04 -11.06 14.99
CA CYS A 56 -1.32 -10.39 13.93
C CYS A 56 0.15 -10.79 14.05
N PHE A 57 0.77 -11.19 12.93
CA PHE A 57 2.22 -11.12 12.85
C PHE A 57 2.61 -9.67 13.10
N ASP A 58 3.48 -9.45 14.08
CA ASP A 58 4.01 -8.12 14.38
C ASP A 58 4.40 -7.42 13.08
N ASN A 59 4.10 -6.12 13.00
CA ASN A 59 4.56 -5.20 11.97
C ASN A 59 6.10 -5.16 11.97
N ILE A 60 6.76 -6.23 11.54
CA ILE A 60 8.18 -6.20 11.22
C ILE A 60 8.21 -5.62 9.82
N PRO A 61 8.50 -4.30 9.66
CA PRO A 61 8.71 -3.77 8.33
C PRO A 61 9.80 -4.64 7.68
N PRO A 62 9.63 -5.03 6.40
CA PRO A 62 10.63 -5.84 5.73
C PRO A 62 11.98 -5.11 5.86
N ASN A 63 13.00 -5.81 6.39
CA ASN A 63 14.35 -5.25 6.45
C ASN A 63 14.91 -5.19 5.03
N ILE A 64 14.67 -4.07 4.35
CA ILE A 64 15.16 -3.83 3.00
C ILE A 64 16.66 -3.54 3.12
N ARG A 65 17.50 -4.50 2.70
CA ARG A 65 18.95 -4.28 2.58
C ARG A 65 19.20 -3.21 1.52
N ARG A 66 19.53 -1.99 1.97
CA ARG A 66 19.83 -0.87 1.09
C ARG A 66 21.20 -1.05 0.42
N ASP A 67 21.27 -0.77 -0.88
CA ASP A 67 22.56 -0.62 -1.54
C ASP A 67 23.25 0.65 -1.01
N GLN A 68 24.49 0.51 -0.53
CA GLN A 68 25.29 1.61 0.01
C GLN A 68 25.59 2.69 -1.03
N LYS A 69 25.52 2.36 -2.32
CA LYS A 69 25.76 3.30 -3.44
C LYS A 69 24.47 3.91 -3.99
N ALA A 70 23.32 3.56 -3.45
CA ALA A 70 22.06 4.11 -3.90
C ALA A 70 21.87 5.56 -3.44
N LEU A 71 21.16 6.33 -4.27
CA LEU A 71 20.73 7.67 -3.91
C LEU A 71 19.76 7.61 -2.71
N PRO A 72 19.90 8.54 -1.74
CA PRO A 72 19.14 8.48 -0.49
C PRO A 72 17.63 8.65 -0.69
N GLU A 73 17.21 9.36 -1.74
CA GLU A 73 15.81 9.58 -2.11
C GLU A 73 15.15 8.34 -2.72
N TYR A 74 15.93 7.33 -3.12
CA TYR A 74 15.40 6.10 -3.68
C TYR A 74 14.64 5.28 -2.64
N TYR A 75 15.20 5.21 -1.43
CA TYR A 75 14.63 4.47 -0.31
C TYR A 75 13.84 5.43 0.58
N GLY A 76 12.66 4.98 0.97
CA GLY A 76 11.83 5.74 1.89
C GLY A 76 11.06 6.91 1.29
N ARG A 77 10.77 6.88 -0.01
CA ARG A 77 9.72 7.72 -0.61
C ARG A 77 8.75 6.79 -1.33
N GLY A 78 7.63 6.50 -0.69
CA GLY A 78 6.62 5.58 -1.23
C GLY A 78 5.48 6.30 -1.94
N ILE A 79 5.18 7.52 -1.50
CA ILE A 79 4.06 8.33 -2.01
C ILE A 79 4.52 9.78 -2.17
N TYR A 80 4.14 10.39 -3.29
CA TYR A 80 4.23 11.84 -3.50
C TYR A 80 2.85 12.36 -3.92
N VAL A 81 2.39 13.43 -3.27
CA VAL A 81 1.08 14.03 -3.54
C VAL A 81 1.29 15.42 -4.13
N ASP A 82 0.92 15.59 -5.39
CA ASP A 82 0.82 16.90 -6.02
C ASP A 82 -0.59 17.45 -5.83
N THR A 83 -0.73 18.36 -4.88
CA THR A 83 -2.00 19.02 -4.55
C THR A 83 -2.45 19.99 -5.64
N GLU A 84 -1.52 20.60 -6.39
CA GLU A 84 -1.86 21.58 -7.44
C GLU A 84 -2.56 20.88 -8.60
N ASN A 85 -2.01 19.75 -9.05
CA ASN A 85 -2.59 18.96 -10.14
C ASN A 85 -3.50 17.82 -9.66
N SER A 86 -3.80 17.77 -8.36
CA SER A 86 -4.59 16.69 -7.73
C SER A 86 -4.11 15.28 -8.13
N THR A 87 -2.78 15.11 -8.22
CA THR A 87 -2.15 13.89 -8.72
C THR A 87 -1.37 13.20 -7.61
N VAL A 88 -1.60 11.90 -7.43
CA VAL A 88 -0.88 11.06 -6.47
C VAL A 88 0.04 10.13 -7.23
N TYR A 89 1.28 10.03 -6.77
CA TYR A 89 2.31 9.15 -7.29
C TYR A 89 2.66 8.12 -6.23
N VAL A 90 2.71 6.85 -6.61
CA VAL A 90 3.07 5.73 -5.73
C VAL A 90 4.14 4.90 -6.41
N CYS A 91 5.23 4.66 -5.70
CA CYS A 91 6.36 3.87 -6.17
C CYS A 91 6.55 2.66 -5.28
N MET A 92 6.59 1.48 -5.90
CA MET A 92 7.03 0.26 -5.25
C MET A 92 8.54 0.19 -5.34
N ASN A 93 9.19 -0.10 -4.21
CA ASN A 93 10.62 -0.27 -4.20
C ASN A 93 11.00 -1.59 -4.90
N GLN A 94 11.37 -1.53 -6.18
CA GLN A 94 11.77 -2.68 -6.99
C GLN A 94 13.27 -2.61 -7.31
N HIS A 95 14.10 -3.24 -6.47
CA HIS A 95 15.56 -3.33 -6.66
C HIS A 95 16.00 -4.27 -7.79
N VAL A 96 15.04 -4.97 -8.40
CA VAL A 96 15.29 -5.97 -9.44
C VAL A 96 14.99 -5.39 -10.82
N GLU A 97 15.81 -5.77 -11.79
CA GLU A 97 15.50 -5.57 -13.20
C GLU A 97 14.16 -6.21 -13.52
N SER A 98 13.22 -5.41 -14.01
CA SER A 98 11.93 -5.90 -14.41
C SER A 98 11.38 -5.05 -15.54
N LYS A 99 10.61 -5.70 -16.42
CA LYS A 99 9.92 -5.05 -17.54
C LYS A 99 8.63 -4.34 -17.09
N LYS A 100 8.25 -4.46 -15.82
CA LYS A 100 7.08 -3.80 -15.24
C LYS A 100 7.50 -2.47 -14.62
N THR A 101 6.64 -1.46 -14.72
CA THR A 101 6.89 -0.19 -14.03
C THR A 101 6.87 -0.36 -12.50
N ALA A 102 7.75 0.37 -11.84
CA ALA A 102 7.81 0.47 -10.38
C ALA A 102 6.87 1.56 -9.83
N CYS A 103 6.64 2.61 -10.61
CA CYS A 103 5.84 3.76 -10.21
C CYS A 103 4.55 3.89 -11.01
N TYR A 104 3.50 4.34 -10.34
CA TYR A 104 2.17 4.57 -10.86
C TYR A 104 1.70 5.94 -10.41
N TYR A 105 0.85 6.58 -11.19
CA TYR A 105 0.21 7.83 -10.81
C TYR A 105 -1.29 7.80 -11.06
N SER A 106 -2.03 8.61 -10.31
CA SER A 106 -3.46 8.81 -10.46
C SER A 106 -3.80 10.28 -10.33
N ASN A 107 -4.50 10.82 -11.33
CA ASN A 107 -5.08 12.16 -11.31
C ASN A 107 -6.61 12.14 -11.06
N LYS A 108 -7.15 10.98 -10.67
CA LYS A 108 -8.57 10.79 -10.36
C LYS A 108 -8.74 10.29 -8.93
N ALA A 109 -8.07 10.94 -7.98
CA ALA A 109 -8.14 10.58 -6.57
C ALA A 109 -8.00 9.06 -6.37
N GLY A 110 -6.93 8.46 -6.90
CA GLY A 110 -6.62 7.03 -6.72
C GLY A 110 -7.57 6.02 -7.36
N TYR A 111 -8.62 6.45 -8.07
CA TYR A 111 -9.59 5.52 -8.70
C TYR A 111 -8.99 4.75 -9.88
N LEU A 112 -8.16 5.42 -10.68
CA LEU A 112 -7.49 4.83 -11.84
C LEU A 112 -5.99 5.11 -11.76
N TRP A 113 -5.18 4.07 -11.95
CA TRP A 113 -3.72 4.15 -11.89
C TRP A 113 -3.12 3.95 -13.28
N THR A 114 -2.21 4.84 -13.67
CA THR A 114 -1.44 4.75 -14.90
C THR A 114 0.02 4.45 -14.58
N GLY A 115 0.58 3.47 -15.27
CA GLY A 115 1.99 3.12 -15.13
C GLY A 115 2.92 4.21 -15.66
N MET A 116 3.94 4.57 -14.89
CA MET A 116 5.01 5.46 -15.34
C MET A 116 6.02 4.72 -16.23
N ASP A 117 7.00 5.47 -16.75
CA ASP A 117 8.12 4.91 -17.51
C ASP A 117 8.91 3.90 -16.65
N ILE A 118 9.28 2.77 -17.25
CA ILE A 118 9.97 1.66 -16.56
C ILE A 118 11.31 2.04 -15.91
N ARG A 119 11.90 3.17 -16.33
CA ARG A 119 13.15 3.72 -15.80
C ARG A 119 12.95 4.51 -14.51
N VAL A 120 11.73 4.89 -14.18
CA VAL A 120 11.41 5.63 -12.96
C VAL A 120 11.38 4.65 -11.78
N GLY A 121 12.23 4.89 -10.79
CA GLY A 121 12.35 4.06 -9.59
C GLY A 121 11.64 4.64 -8.37
N ALA A 122 11.82 5.94 -8.13
CA ALA A 122 11.20 6.66 -7.02
C ALA A 122 10.90 8.10 -7.43
N VAL A 123 9.71 8.61 -7.15
CA VAL A 123 9.36 10.01 -7.45
C VAL A 123 9.83 10.90 -6.29
N ILE A 124 10.55 11.98 -6.63
CA ILE A 124 11.09 12.95 -5.68
C ILE A 124 10.09 14.09 -5.48
N GLY A 125 9.52 14.59 -6.59
CA GLY A 125 8.53 15.64 -6.58
C GLY A 125 8.68 16.61 -7.74
N HIS A 126 7.80 17.60 -7.80
CA HIS A 126 7.89 18.68 -8.79
C HIS A 126 8.84 19.77 -8.32
N HIS A 127 9.62 20.29 -9.26
CA HIS A 127 10.39 21.51 -9.06
C HIS A 127 9.44 22.71 -8.88
N VAL A 128 9.65 23.52 -7.85
CA VAL A 128 8.74 24.60 -7.44
C VAL A 128 8.50 25.62 -8.57
N LEU A 129 9.55 26.00 -9.29
CA LEU A 129 9.48 26.98 -10.39
C LEU A 129 9.07 26.38 -11.74
N THR A 130 9.81 25.40 -12.26
CA THR A 130 9.57 24.85 -13.61
C THR A 130 8.37 23.91 -13.68
N LYS A 131 7.88 23.44 -12.52
CA LYS A 131 6.83 22.41 -12.41
C LYS A 131 7.17 21.10 -13.10
N GLU A 132 8.43 20.86 -13.43
CA GLU A 132 8.89 19.60 -13.98
C GLU A 132 8.99 18.54 -12.87
N LEU A 133 8.65 17.30 -13.21
CA LEU A 133 8.65 16.19 -12.26
C LEU A 133 10.04 15.54 -12.19
N TYR A 134 10.57 15.36 -10.99
CA TYR A 134 11.86 14.72 -10.75
C TYR A 134 11.68 13.37 -10.08
N ALA A 135 12.58 12.45 -10.43
CA ALA A 135 12.59 11.09 -9.93
C ALA A 135 14.02 10.55 -9.83
N VAL A 136 14.21 9.51 -9.03
CA VAL A 136 15.40 8.68 -9.06
C VAL A 136 15.22 7.61 -10.13
N ASN A 137 16.27 7.38 -10.91
CA ASN A 137 16.32 6.29 -11.87
C ASN A 137 16.26 4.95 -11.13
N ARG A 138 15.57 3.97 -11.70
CA ARG A 138 15.48 2.60 -11.20
C ARG A 138 16.84 1.94 -10.96
N ASN A 139 17.88 2.38 -11.67
CA ASN A 139 19.26 1.92 -11.42
C ASN A 139 19.90 2.46 -10.13
N GLN A 140 19.18 3.30 -9.37
CA GLN A 140 19.55 3.88 -8.08
C GLN A 140 20.73 4.86 -8.10
N LYS A 141 21.29 5.17 -9.28
CA LYS A 141 22.57 5.90 -9.41
C LYS A 141 22.43 7.32 -9.92
N ASN A 142 21.39 7.61 -10.69
CA ASN A 142 21.19 8.90 -11.34
C ASN A 142 19.78 9.42 -11.11
N TYR A 143 19.60 10.71 -11.34
CA TYR A 143 18.29 11.36 -11.33
C TYR A 143 17.70 11.41 -12.74
N LEU A 144 16.39 11.54 -12.79
CA LEU A 144 15.60 11.76 -13.99
C LEU A 144 14.72 13.00 -13.76
N TYR A 145 14.45 13.75 -14.82
CA TYR A 145 13.36 14.71 -14.84
C TYR A 145 12.49 14.51 -16.07
N PHE A 146 11.20 14.81 -15.92
CA PHE A 146 10.23 14.76 -16.99
C PHE A 146 10.16 16.12 -17.66
N ASN A 147 10.71 16.19 -18.87
CA ASN A 147 10.65 17.41 -19.65
C ASN A 147 9.25 17.56 -20.27
N LEU A 148 8.57 18.64 -19.91
CA LEU A 148 7.18 18.90 -20.32
C LEU A 148 7.05 19.17 -21.82
N PHE A 149 8.08 19.75 -22.45
CA PHE A 149 8.08 20.08 -23.88
C PHE A 149 8.25 18.83 -24.75
N TYR A 150 9.24 17.99 -24.45
CA TYR A 150 9.52 16.76 -25.20
C TYR A 150 8.64 15.58 -24.76
N LYS A 151 7.92 15.71 -23.64
CA LYS A 151 7.09 14.65 -23.02
C LYS A 151 7.89 13.36 -22.76
N ARG A 152 9.13 13.51 -22.29
CA ARG A 152 10.07 12.40 -22.09
C ARG A 152 10.89 12.57 -20.82
N TRP A 153 11.28 11.44 -20.23
CA TRP A 153 12.25 11.38 -19.15
C TRP A 153 13.67 11.55 -19.68
N LEU A 154 14.40 12.49 -19.10
CA LEU A 154 15.80 12.77 -19.38
C LEU A 154 16.63 12.48 -18.13
N ALA A 155 17.79 11.84 -18.32
CA ALA A 155 18.71 11.55 -17.25
C ALA A 155 19.60 12.76 -16.97
N ILE A 156 19.85 13.04 -15.69
CA ILE A 156 20.74 14.09 -15.23
C ILE A 156 21.73 13.53 -14.21
N SER A 157 22.92 14.13 -14.19
CA SER A 157 23.96 13.73 -13.25
C SER A 157 23.69 14.28 -11.85
N ILE A 158 24.30 13.67 -10.84
CA ILE A 158 24.19 14.12 -9.44
C ILE A 158 24.64 15.59 -9.27
N PRO A 159 25.77 16.05 -9.86
CA PRO A 159 26.15 17.46 -9.79
C PRO A 159 25.09 18.41 -10.36
N GLN A 160 24.52 18.07 -11.53
CA GLN A 160 23.45 18.87 -12.15
C GLN A 160 22.19 18.90 -11.29
N PHE A 161 21.80 17.76 -10.70
CA PHE A 161 20.67 17.72 -9.78
C PHE A 161 20.90 18.57 -8.54
N ASN A 162 22.11 18.59 -7.99
CA ASN A 162 22.43 19.41 -6.82
C ASN A 162 22.40 20.91 -7.13
N GLU A 163 22.81 21.30 -8.34
CA GLU A 163 22.77 22.70 -8.78
C GLU A 163 21.32 23.18 -9.02
N ILE A 164 20.48 22.31 -9.61
CA ILE A 164 19.12 22.68 -10.05
C ILE A 164 18.07 22.42 -8.97
N GLY A 165 18.19 21.29 -8.26
CA GLY A 165 17.05 20.62 -7.64
C GLY A 165 17.02 20.62 -6.12
N SER A 166 18.15 20.45 -5.42
CA SER A 166 18.12 19.99 -4.02
C SER A 166 17.30 20.85 -3.05
N ASN A 167 17.20 22.16 -3.32
CA ASN A 167 16.47 23.13 -2.48
C ASN A 167 15.10 23.54 -3.05
N ASN A 168 14.74 23.03 -4.23
CA ASN A 168 13.59 23.48 -5.00
C ASN A 168 12.44 22.46 -5.03
N PHE A 169 12.38 21.56 -4.04
CA PHE A 169 11.30 20.58 -3.90
C PHE A 169 10.49 20.82 -2.63
N ASN A 170 9.18 20.63 -2.72
CA ASN A 170 8.32 20.63 -1.54
C ASN A 170 8.37 19.26 -0.85
N THR A 171 9.23 19.13 0.15
CA THR A 171 9.43 17.88 0.91
C THR A 171 8.23 17.49 1.77
N HIS A 172 7.33 18.42 2.10
CA HIS A 172 6.11 18.12 2.88
C HIS A 172 5.10 17.28 2.11
N MET A 173 5.21 17.25 0.77
CA MET A 173 4.31 16.51 -0.11
C MET A 173 4.76 15.06 -0.35
N THR A 174 5.89 14.66 0.23
CA THR A 174 6.45 13.31 0.10
C THR A 174 6.36 12.55 1.39
N MET A 175 5.96 11.28 1.31
CA MET A 175 5.84 10.41 2.46
C MET A 175 6.69 9.15 2.33
N ASN A 176 7.37 8.85 3.42
CA ASN A 176 8.11 7.62 3.61
C ASN A 176 7.19 6.53 4.17
N LEU A 177 7.12 5.40 3.48
CA LEU A 177 6.39 4.20 3.93
C LEU A 177 7.32 3.15 4.58
N GLU A 178 8.63 3.33 4.55
CA GLU A 178 9.61 2.48 5.23
C GLU A 178 9.72 2.90 6.70
N GLY A 179 9.55 1.94 7.63
CA GLY A 179 9.86 2.15 9.05
C GLY A 179 8.67 2.28 10.01
N ALA A 180 7.44 1.98 9.58
CA ALA A 180 6.27 1.80 10.44
C ALA A 180 5.88 3.00 11.32
N GLU A 181 5.15 3.95 10.75
CA GLU A 181 4.09 4.68 11.43
C GLU A 181 2.96 4.92 10.41
N ASN A 182 1.72 4.60 10.75
CA ASN A 182 0.57 4.98 9.92
C ASN A 182 0.53 6.51 9.89
N LYS A 183 0.77 7.14 8.74
CA LYS A 183 0.55 8.59 8.57
C LYS A 183 -0.55 8.80 7.55
N ILE A 184 -1.53 9.61 7.93
CA ILE A 184 -2.67 9.95 7.09
C ILE A 184 -2.27 11.20 6.30
N LEU A 185 -2.37 11.12 4.98
CA LEU A 185 -2.14 12.24 4.08
C LEU A 185 -3.47 12.92 3.78
N TYR A 186 -3.46 14.25 3.81
CA TYR A 186 -4.62 15.07 3.46
C TYR A 186 -4.36 15.72 2.10
N ASN A 187 -5.24 15.47 1.13
CA ASN A 187 -5.27 16.21 -0.13
C ASN A 187 -6.57 17.02 -0.18
N GLY A 188 -6.52 18.26 0.29
CA GLY A 188 -7.71 19.07 0.54
C GLY A 188 -8.57 18.47 1.66
N LEU A 189 -9.86 18.21 1.37
CA LEU A 189 -10.80 17.57 2.31
C LEU A 189 -10.68 16.03 2.36
N ASN A 190 -9.91 15.43 1.45
CA ASN A 190 -9.83 13.98 1.30
C ASN A 190 -8.68 13.39 2.13
N GLN A 191 -8.98 12.33 2.89
CA GLN A 191 -7.99 11.55 3.63
C GLN A 191 -7.48 10.38 2.80
N TRP A 192 -6.17 10.17 2.81
CA TRP A 192 -5.46 9.07 2.19
C TRP A 192 -4.76 8.24 3.28
N MET A 193 -5.05 6.93 3.29
CA MET A 193 -4.60 5.95 4.27
C MET A 193 -3.61 4.98 3.63
#